data_AF-A0A7C5JHD0-F1
#
_entry.id   AF-A0A7C5JHD0-F1
#
_cell.length_a   1.000
_cell.length_b   1.000
_cell.length_c   1.000
_cell.angle_alpha   90.00
_cell.angle_beta   90.00
_cell.angle_gamma   90.00
#
_symmetry.space_group_name_H-M   'P 1'
#
loop_
_entity.id
_entity.type
_entity.pdbx_description
1 polymer ?
#
loop_
_entity_poly.entity_id
_entity_poly.type
_entity_poly.pdbx_seq_one_letter_code
_entity_poly.pdbx_strand_id
1 'polypeptide(L)'
;MIIDQKEIEDLLYHQVPDFKIAKVLKKQIKTYFDTLEESFSHSKGKDFLFKHTKAIDILLQTIYKIAFRSSFGNYPPMKDSLPITLLALGSYGREQLCVYSDIDLMIVYKDINGYNTKEIIEKILYILWDCGLKLGHRVHEVAELFEVSKTDITIKTSMIESRFIAGSKYLLAELENELTKIRHYNQQKFIDDKIEELKNLHKRFPISMEPNLKDGEGGFRSANLVYWLGNILYNINKINQLPKEIIAPNEYIEFHKALNFLFSVRSALHLASGKKEDVLRLELIPQVAQYLGYKRSYKEQMKFA
;
A
#
# COMPACT_ATOMS: atom_id res chain seq x y z
N MET A 1 -7.15 -14.57 11.99
CA MET A 1 -7.85 -14.21 10.73
C MET A 1 -8.62 -12.92 10.98
N ILE A 2 -8.66 -12.01 10.02
CA ILE A 2 -9.18 -10.64 10.23
C ILE A 2 -10.68 -10.53 10.01
N ILE A 3 -11.21 -11.45 9.21
CA ILE A 3 -12.58 -11.40 8.73
C ILE A 3 -13.21 -12.75 8.99
N ASP A 4 -14.34 -12.73 9.68
CA ASP A 4 -15.22 -13.89 9.74
C ASP A 4 -16.05 -13.93 8.46
N GLN A 5 -15.62 -14.79 7.53
CA GLN A 5 -16.29 -14.94 6.24
C GLN A 5 -17.70 -15.51 6.39
N LYS A 6 -17.97 -16.33 7.42
CA LYS A 6 -19.29 -16.94 7.60
C LYS A 6 -20.33 -15.89 7.99
N GLU A 7 -19.97 -14.99 8.90
CA GLU A 7 -20.84 -13.87 9.31
C GLU A 7 -21.21 -12.99 8.09
N ILE A 8 -20.24 -12.71 7.21
CA ILE A 8 -20.48 -11.92 6.01
C ILE A 8 -21.35 -12.66 4.99
N GLU A 9 -21.12 -13.96 4.80
CA GLU A 9 -21.92 -14.78 3.88
C GLU A 9 -23.37 -14.90 4.33
N ASP A 10 -23.61 -15.01 5.64
CA ASP A 10 -24.96 -15.01 6.21
C ASP A 10 -25.70 -13.69 5.98
N LEU A 11 -25.00 -12.55 6.15
CA LEU A 11 -25.57 -11.22 5.88
C LEU A 11 -25.91 -11.01 4.40
N LEU A 12 -25.07 -11.54 3.50
CA LEU A 12 -25.33 -11.52 2.06
C LEU A 12 -26.53 -12.39 1.68
N TYR A 13 -26.65 -13.58 2.29
CA TYR A 13 -27.78 -14.48 2.06
C TYR A 13 -29.12 -13.82 2.44
N HIS A 14 -29.15 -13.10 3.56
CA HIS A 14 -30.32 -12.37 4.04
C HIS A 14 -30.56 -11.00 3.35
N GLN A 15 -29.81 -10.68 2.29
CA GLN A 15 -29.92 -9.42 1.54
C GLN A 15 -29.89 -8.17 2.43
N VAL A 16 -29.06 -8.20 3.46
CA VAL A 16 -28.97 -7.12 4.44
C VAL A 16 -28.41 -5.85 3.76
N PRO A 17 -28.92 -4.64 4.09
CA PRO A 17 -28.41 -3.39 3.54
C PRO A 17 -26.90 -3.19 3.73
N ASP A 18 -26.23 -2.60 2.74
CA ASP A 18 -24.77 -2.43 2.69
C ASP A 18 -24.19 -1.77 3.96
N PHE A 19 -24.89 -0.77 4.52
CA PHE A 19 -24.46 -0.08 5.75
C PHE A 19 -24.32 -1.02 6.96
N LYS A 20 -25.19 -2.04 7.08
CA LYS A 20 -25.09 -3.03 8.17
C LYS A 20 -23.89 -3.96 7.95
N ILE A 21 -23.60 -4.32 6.70
CA ILE A 21 -22.40 -5.09 6.33
C ILE A 21 -21.14 -4.27 6.67
N ALA A 22 -21.11 -2.99 6.30
CA ALA A 22 -20.01 -2.09 6.61
C ALA A 22 -19.81 -1.92 8.13
N LYS A 23 -20.88 -1.91 8.93
CA LYS A 23 -20.78 -1.88 10.41
C LYS A 23 -20.12 -3.13 10.99
N VAL A 24 -20.41 -4.31 10.45
CA VAL A 24 -19.76 -5.58 10.85
C VAL A 24 -18.29 -5.56 10.44
N LEU A 25 -17.99 -5.16 9.20
CA LEU A 25 -16.61 -5.00 8.72
C LEU A 25 -15.83 -4.02 9.59
N LYS A 26 -16.41 -2.86 9.91
CA LYS A 26 -15.79 -1.85 10.79
C LYS A 26 -15.46 -2.43 12.17
N LYS A 27 -16.35 -3.25 12.75
CA LYS A 27 -16.10 -3.94 14.02
C LYS A 27 -14.94 -4.92 13.89
N GLN A 28 -14.92 -5.75 12.85
CA GLN A 28 -13.86 -6.71 12.60
C GLN A 28 -12.50 -6.03 12.35
N ILE A 29 -12.48 -4.93 11.60
CA ILE A 29 -11.30 -4.08 11.39
C ILE A 29 -10.80 -3.56 12.74
N LYS A 30 -11.68 -3.02 13.59
CA LYS A 30 -11.28 -2.54 14.91
C LYS A 30 -10.63 -3.65 15.75
N THR A 31 -11.29 -4.82 15.84
CA THR A 31 -10.74 -5.99 16.54
C THR A 31 -9.37 -6.38 16.00
N TYR A 32 -9.18 -6.35 14.68
CA TYR A 32 -7.87 -6.61 14.10
C TYR A 32 -6.82 -5.56 14.49
N PHE A 33 -7.16 -4.28 14.43
CA PHE A 33 -6.25 -3.21 14.84
C PHE A 33 -5.82 -3.34 16.30
N ASP A 34 -6.72 -3.80 17.18
CA ASP A 34 -6.43 -4.06 18.58
C ASP A 34 -5.40 -5.21 18.77
N THR A 35 -5.24 -6.11 17.79
CA THR A 35 -4.23 -7.20 17.82
C THR A 35 -2.86 -6.80 17.26
N LEU A 36 -2.70 -5.59 16.70
CA LEU A 36 -1.50 -5.21 15.97
C LEU A 36 -0.25 -5.10 16.86
N GLU A 37 -0.40 -4.62 18.08
CA GLU A 37 0.71 -4.54 19.04
C GLU A 37 1.26 -5.93 19.38
N GLU A 38 0.36 -6.89 19.63
CA GLU A 38 0.74 -8.29 19.87
C GLU A 38 1.36 -8.92 18.62
N SER A 39 0.82 -8.66 17.43
CA SER A 39 1.40 -9.16 16.17
C SER A 39 2.81 -8.59 15.90
N PHE A 40 3.03 -7.32 16.28
CA PHE A 40 4.31 -6.65 16.14
C PHE A 40 5.38 -7.19 17.10
N SER A 41 4.99 -7.65 18.29
CA SER A 41 5.93 -8.25 19.24
C SER A 41 6.49 -9.58 18.73
N HIS A 42 5.70 -10.34 17.96
CA HIS A 42 6.07 -11.64 17.40
C HIS A 42 6.73 -11.56 16.01
N SER A 43 6.45 -10.53 15.23
CA SER A 43 7.07 -10.30 13.93
C SER A 43 7.34 -8.82 13.73
N LYS A 44 8.56 -8.47 13.32
CA LYS A 44 9.03 -7.10 13.11
C LYS A 44 9.48 -6.88 11.67
N GLY A 45 9.73 -5.62 11.31
CA GLY A 45 10.22 -5.26 10.00
C GLY A 45 9.27 -5.65 8.87
N LYS A 46 9.83 -6.11 7.75
CA LYS A 46 9.06 -6.40 6.54
C LYS A 46 8.02 -7.52 6.72
N ASP A 47 8.28 -8.52 7.56
CA ASP A 47 7.36 -9.63 7.76
C ASP A 47 6.04 -9.16 8.40
N PHE A 48 6.13 -8.22 9.33
CA PHE A 48 4.96 -7.58 9.93
C PHE A 48 4.16 -6.79 8.90
N LEU A 49 4.84 -5.96 8.10
CA LEU A 49 4.21 -5.17 7.04
C LEU A 49 3.53 -6.06 6.00
N PHE A 50 4.16 -7.18 5.65
CA PHE A 50 3.60 -8.15 4.72
C PHE A 50 2.32 -8.78 5.29
N LYS A 51 2.34 -9.24 6.54
CA LYS A 51 1.13 -9.76 7.22
C LYS A 51 0.03 -8.71 7.28
N HIS A 52 0.37 -7.45 7.60
CA HIS A 52 -0.58 -6.34 7.61
C HIS A 52 -1.09 -5.96 6.21
N THR A 53 -0.28 -6.12 5.18
CA THR A 53 -0.71 -5.92 3.78
C THR A 53 -1.70 -7.01 3.38
N LYS A 54 -1.38 -8.30 3.61
CA LYS A 54 -2.27 -9.42 3.27
C LYS A 54 -3.60 -9.38 4.01
N ALA A 55 -3.54 -8.93 5.25
CA ALA A 55 -4.67 -8.60 6.06
C ALA A 55 -5.67 -7.64 5.37
N ILE A 56 -5.16 -6.51 4.87
CA ILE A 56 -5.95 -5.54 4.12
C ILE A 56 -6.36 -6.09 2.75
N ASP A 57 -5.51 -6.88 2.07
CA ASP A 57 -5.88 -7.54 0.81
C ASP A 57 -7.14 -8.40 0.97
N ILE A 58 -7.22 -9.21 2.04
CA ILE A 58 -8.40 -10.06 2.34
C ILE A 58 -9.64 -9.18 2.56
N LEU A 59 -9.50 -8.04 3.22
CA LEU A 59 -10.59 -7.08 3.40
C LEU A 59 -11.10 -6.54 2.07
N LEU A 60 -10.21 -6.04 1.23
CA LEU A 60 -10.60 -5.48 -0.07
C LEU A 60 -11.17 -6.55 -1.00
N GLN A 61 -10.61 -7.76 -0.99
CA GLN A 61 -11.16 -8.90 -1.73
C GLN A 61 -12.56 -9.28 -1.23
N THR A 62 -12.80 -9.20 0.07
CA THR A 62 -14.11 -9.45 0.66
C THR A 62 -15.12 -8.38 0.25
N ILE A 63 -14.74 -7.10 0.32
CA ILE A 63 -15.59 -5.98 -0.13
C ILE A 63 -15.92 -6.09 -1.61
N TYR A 64 -14.93 -6.41 -2.45
CA TYR A 64 -15.15 -6.67 -3.87
C TYR A 64 -16.18 -7.79 -4.09
N LYS A 65 -16.06 -8.91 -3.36
CA LYS A 65 -17.01 -10.02 -3.44
C LYS A 65 -18.42 -9.62 -2.98
N ILE A 66 -18.54 -8.80 -1.93
CA ILE A 66 -19.82 -8.28 -1.43
C ILE A 66 -20.49 -7.43 -2.51
N ALA A 67 -19.77 -6.46 -3.06
CA ALA A 67 -20.28 -5.59 -4.12
C ALA A 67 -20.68 -6.40 -5.37
N PHE A 68 -19.85 -7.37 -5.76
CA PHE A 68 -20.12 -8.28 -6.86
C PHE A 68 -21.41 -9.09 -6.65
N ARG A 69 -21.54 -9.79 -5.52
CA ARG A 69 -22.73 -10.59 -5.22
C ARG A 69 -23.99 -9.74 -5.11
N SER A 70 -23.91 -8.58 -4.48
CA SER A 70 -25.08 -7.71 -4.33
C SER A 70 -25.56 -7.12 -5.66
N SER A 71 -24.66 -6.90 -6.62
CA SER A 71 -25.03 -6.30 -7.92
C SER A 71 -25.69 -7.30 -8.88
N PHE A 72 -25.31 -8.59 -8.80
CA PHE A 72 -25.83 -9.61 -9.72
C PHE A 72 -26.75 -10.66 -9.07
N GLY A 73 -26.87 -10.65 -7.74
CA GLY A 73 -27.68 -11.61 -7.00
C GLY A 73 -27.29 -13.05 -7.29
N ASN A 74 -28.29 -13.88 -7.63
CA ASN A 74 -28.11 -15.31 -7.93
C ASN A 74 -27.59 -15.59 -9.35
N TYR A 75 -27.44 -14.57 -10.20
CA TYR A 75 -27.01 -14.71 -11.59
C TYR A 75 -25.72 -13.93 -11.88
N PRO A 76 -24.64 -14.16 -11.12
CA PRO A 76 -23.37 -13.48 -11.35
C PRO A 76 -22.76 -13.88 -12.70
N PRO A 77 -22.16 -12.94 -13.45
CA PRO A 77 -21.31 -13.27 -14.58
C PRO A 77 -20.07 -14.03 -14.10
N MET A 78 -19.27 -14.57 -15.03
CA MET A 78 -17.95 -15.10 -14.67
C MET A 78 -17.10 -13.99 -14.04
N LYS A 79 -16.35 -14.32 -12.98
CA LYS A 79 -15.56 -13.36 -12.20
C LYS A 79 -14.64 -12.49 -13.07
N ASP A 80 -13.99 -13.09 -14.05
CA ASP A 80 -13.05 -12.40 -14.94
C ASP A 80 -13.74 -11.60 -16.05
N SER A 81 -15.05 -11.79 -16.28
CA SER A 81 -15.81 -11.08 -17.30
C SER A 81 -16.27 -9.68 -16.87
N LEU A 82 -16.39 -9.42 -15.56
CA LEU A 82 -16.70 -8.08 -15.07
C LEU A 82 -15.48 -7.17 -15.27
N PRO A 83 -15.55 -6.13 -16.11
CA PRO A 83 -14.37 -5.34 -16.47
C PRO A 83 -14.04 -4.29 -15.40
N ILE A 84 -13.73 -4.76 -14.19
CA ILE A 84 -13.27 -3.96 -13.05
C ILE A 84 -12.07 -4.67 -12.41
N THR A 85 -11.01 -3.92 -12.11
CA THR A 85 -9.79 -4.41 -11.46
C THR A 85 -9.36 -3.45 -10.36
N LEU A 86 -9.12 -4.00 -9.16
CA LEU A 86 -8.64 -3.29 -7.98
C LEU A 86 -7.15 -3.54 -7.82
N LEU A 87 -6.39 -2.44 -7.71
CA LEU A 87 -4.95 -2.46 -7.52
C LEU A 87 -4.57 -1.65 -6.27
N ALA A 88 -3.55 -2.12 -5.57
CA ALA A 88 -2.86 -1.38 -4.53
C ALA A 88 -1.84 -0.44 -5.18
N LEU A 89 -1.74 0.80 -4.72
CA LEU A 89 -0.73 1.77 -5.15
C LEU A 89 0.29 2.02 -4.02
N GLY A 90 1.38 2.73 -4.30
CA GLY A 90 2.22 3.25 -3.23
C GLY A 90 2.98 2.17 -2.45
N SER A 91 3.21 2.46 -1.18
CA SER A 91 3.72 1.48 -0.23
C SER A 91 2.81 0.27 -0.07
N TYR A 92 1.51 0.40 -0.32
CA TYR A 92 0.58 -0.73 -0.27
C TYR A 92 0.80 -1.69 -1.45
N GLY A 93 1.06 -1.14 -2.64
CA GLY A 93 1.47 -1.90 -3.83
C GLY A 93 2.73 -2.72 -3.59
N ARG A 94 3.74 -2.13 -2.94
CA ARG A 94 5.03 -2.76 -2.62
C ARG A 94 5.02 -3.71 -1.41
N GLU A 95 3.85 -3.98 -0.81
CA GLU A 95 3.69 -4.78 0.41
C GLU A 95 4.47 -4.22 1.63
N GLN A 96 4.56 -2.89 1.70
CA GLN A 96 5.26 -2.12 2.73
C GLN A 96 4.30 -1.25 3.55
N LEU A 97 3.03 -1.63 3.63
CA LEU A 97 2.01 -0.87 4.34
C LEU A 97 2.27 -0.90 5.86
N CYS A 98 2.60 0.25 6.44
CA CYS A 98 2.72 0.42 7.88
C CYS A 98 1.34 0.65 8.51
N VAL A 99 1.17 0.31 9.79
CA VAL A 99 -0.07 0.55 10.55
C VAL A 99 -0.49 2.02 10.46
N TYR A 100 -1.78 2.32 10.42
CA TYR A 100 -2.32 3.69 10.30
C TYR A 100 -1.91 4.48 9.04
N SER A 101 -1.17 3.87 8.12
CA SER A 101 -0.88 4.49 6.82
C SER A 101 -2.11 4.46 5.94
N ASP A 102 -2.19 5.43 5.04
CA ASP A 102 -3.29 5.51 4.07
C ASP A 102 -3.24 4.30 3.13
N ILE A 103 -4.42 3.76 2.80
CA ILE A 103 -4.57 2.67 1.84
C ILE A 103 -4.85 3.33 0.49
N ASP A 104 -3.86 3.31 -0.40
CA ASP A 104 -4.01 3.87 -1.75
C ASP A 104 -4.47 2.80 -2.74
N LEU A 105 -5.63 3.01 -3.36
CA LEU A 105 -6.22 2.12 -4.35
C LEU A 105 -6.35 2.76 -5.72
N MET A 106 -6.20 1.94 -6.76
CA MET A 106 -6.61 2.26 -8.11
C MET A 106 -7.67 1.26 -8.55
N ILE A 107 -8.82 1.78 -8.96
CA ILE A 107 -9.87 1.00 -9.60
C ILE A 107 -9.80 1.30 -11.09
N VAL A 108 -9.40 0.30 -11.86
CA VAL A 108 -9.38 0.37 -13.32
C VAL A 108 -10.61 -0.34 -13.84
N TYR A 109 -11.30 0.28 -14.79
CA TYR A 109 -12.48 -0.33 -15.42
C TYR A 109 -12.49 -0.13 -16.93
N LYS A 110 -13.45 -0.78 -17.59
CA LYS A 110 -13.82 -0.53 -18.98
C LYS A 110 -15.31 -0.30 -19.05
N ASP A 111 -15.76 0.75 -19.74
CA ASP A 111 -17.18 1.06 -19.84
C ASP A 111 -17.85 0.16 -20.89
N ILE A 112 -18.37 -0.98 -20.46
CA ILE A 112 -19.08 -1.92 -21.32
C ILE A 112 -20.56 -1.91 -20.94
N ASN A 113 -21.39 -1.55 -21.91
CA ASN A 113 -22.85 -1.61 -21.78
C ASN A 113 -23.29 -3.00 -21.30
N GLY A 114 -24.10 -3.04 -20.23
CA GLY A 114 -24.66 -4.26 -19.65
C GLY A 114 -24.01 -4.73 -18.33
N TYR A 115 -22.83 -4.22 -17.97
CA TYR A 115 -22.18 -4.57 -16.69
C TYR A 115 -22.41 -3.55 -15.56
N ASN A 116 -22.97 -2.37 -15.85
CA ASN A 116 -23.17 -1.26 -14.89
C ASN A 116 -21.94 -0.98 -14.02
N THR A 117 -20.76 -0.92 -14.65
CA THR A 117 -19.47 -0.87 -13.92
C THR A 117 -19.39 0.29 -12.95
N LYS A 118 -19.86 1.48 -13.34
CA LYS A 118 -19.84 2.69 -12.51
C LYS A 118 -20.60 2.51 -11.20
N GLU A 119 -21.82 1.96 -11.25
CA GLU A 119 -22.64 1.69 -10.06
C GLU A 119 -21.95 0.69 -9.11
N ILE A 120 -21.31 -0.34 -9.67
CA ILE A 120 -20.56 -1.33 -8.88
C ILE A 120 -19.34 -0.68 -8.20
N ILE A 121 -18.62 0.20 -8.91
CA ILE A 121 -17.46 0.91 -8.37
C ILE A 121 -17.90 1.86 -7.24
N GLU A 122 -18.96 2.63 -7.45
CA GLU A 122 -19.53 3.51 -6.42
C GLU A 122 -19.90 2.71 -5.17
N LYS A 123 -20.55 1.56 -5.34
CA LYS A 123 -20.89 0.67 -4.24
C LYS A 123 -19.65 0.17 -3.48
N ILE A 124 -18.59 -0.22 -4.18
CA ILE A 124 -17.31 -0.61 -3.55
C ILE A 124 -16.76 0.55 -2.70
N LEU A 125 -16.76 1.77 -3.25
CA LEU A 125 -16.25 2.97 -2.55
C LEU A 125 -17.09 3.31 -1.32
N TYR A 126 -18.43 3.24 -1.40
CA TYR A 126 -19.31 3.48 -0.26
C TYR A 126 -19.05 2.51 0.89
N ILE A 127 -18.92 1.21 0.60
CA ILE A 127 -18.60 0.20 1.62
C ILE A 127 -17.23 0.50 2.25
N LEU A 128 -16.24 0.89 1.45
CA LEU A 128 -14.90 1.21 1.96
C LEU A 128 -14.89 2.44 2.88
N TRP A 129 -15.63 3.49 2.52
CA TRP A 129 -15.75 4.69 3.36
C TRP A 129 -16.45 4.40 4.69
N ASP A 130 -17.52 3.61 4.66
CA ASP A 130 -18.26 3.23 5.87
C ASP A 130 -17.45 2.33 6.82
N CYS A 131 -16.47 1.58 6.29
CA CYS A 131 -15.54 0.77 7.09
C CYS A 131 -14.61 1.62 7.99
N GLY A 132 -14.48 2.93 7.75
CA GLY A 132 -13.68 3.85 8.58
C GLY A 132 -12.18 3.80 8.32
N LEU A 133 -11.74 3.22 7.20
CA LEU A 133 -10.34 3.24 6.78
C LEU A 133 -10.00 4.54 6.05
N LYS A 134 -8.76 5.04 6.23
CA LYS A 134 -8.24 6.17 5.46
C LYS A 134 -7.88 5.70 4.06
N LEU A 135 -8.78 5.95 3.10
CA LEU A 135 -8.66 5.50 1.73
C LEU A 135 -8.27 6.65 0.79
N GLY A 136 -7.10 6.55 0.17
CA GLY A 136 -6.81 7.23 -1.08
C GLY A 136 -7.30 6.38 -2.24
N HIS A 137 -8.06 6.92 -3.19
CA HIS A 137 -8.51 6.15 -4.34
C HIS A 137 -8.41 6.94 -5.64
N ARG A 138 -8.21 6.22 -6.74
CA ARG A 138 -8.23 6.73 -8.10
C ARG A 138 -9.09 5.79 -8.94
N VAL A 139 -9.98 6.35 -9.73
CA VAL A 139 -10.85 5.58 -10.64
C VAL A 139 -10.58 6.07 -12.04
N HIS A 140 -10.16 5.17 -12.92
CA HIS A 140 -9.82 5.50 -14.30
C HIS A 140 -10.27 4.39 -15.24
N GLU A 141 -10.69 4.78 -16.44
CA GLU A 141 -10.84 3.82 -17.52
C GLU A 141 -9.45 3.42 -18.03
N VAL A 142 -9.29 2.15 -18.43
CA VAL A 142 -7.98 1.62 -18.88
C VAL A 142 -7.38 2.44 -20.03
N ALA A 143 -8.22 2.97 -20.93
CA ALA A 143 -7.80 3.76 -22.08
C ALA A 143 -7.24 5.15 -21.70
N GLU A 144 -7.59 5.67 -20.53
CA GLU A 144 -7.19 7.01 -20.07
C GLU A 144 -5.84 7.01 -19.35
N LEU A 145 -5.40 5.84 -18.87
CA LEU A 145 -4.24 5.72 -17.97
C LEU A 145 -2.97 6.33 -18.58
N PHE A 146 -2.75 6.14 -19.87
CA PHE A 146 -1.58 6.69 -20.54
C PHE A 146 -1.57 8.21 -20.52
N GLU A 147 -2.67 8.87 -20.89
CA GLU A 147 -2.75 10.33 -20.87
C GLU A 147 -2.72 10.90 -19.45
N VAL A 148 -3.43 10.27 -18.51
CA VAL A 148 -3.42 10.66 -17.09
C VAL A 148 -2.01 10.57 -16.52
N SER A 149 -1.22 9.55 -16.89
CA SER A 149 0.17 9.41 -16.42
C SER A 149 1.10 10.55 -16.86
N LYS A 150 0.76 11.28 -17.93
CA LYS A 150 1.58 12.41 -18.42
C LYS A 150 1.36 13.68 -17.61
N THR A 151 0.25 13.78 -16.89
CA THR A 151 -0.16 15.01 -16.20
C THR A 151 0.66 15.28 -14.93
N ASP A 152 1.04 14.23 -14.19
CA ASP A 152 1.76 14.34 -12.93
C ASP A 152 2.67 13.13 -12.72
N ILE A 153 3.94 13.40 -12.42
CA ILE A 153 4.95 12.38 -12.13
C ILE A 153 4.59 11.49 -10.94
N THR A 154 3.86 12.03 -9.96
CA THR A 154 3.38 11.29 -8.79
C THR A 154 2.40 10.21 -9.21
N ILE A 155 1.49 10.54 -10.13
CA ILE A 155 0.51 9.61 -10.68
C ILE A 155 1.22 8.49 -11.45
N LYS A 156 2.13 8.87 -12.35
CA LYS A 156 2.97 7.91 -13.07
C LYS A 156 3.70 6.97 -12.11
N THR A 157 4.36 7.52 -11.09
CA THR A 157 5.09 6.73 -10.08
C THR A 157 4.17 5.72 -9.39
N SER A 158 2.99 6.17 -8.94
CA SER A 158 2.02 5.30 -8.25
C SER A 158 1.42 4.22 -9.15
N MET A 159 1.17 4.51 -10.43
CA MET A 159 0.64 3.52 -11.38
C MET A 159 1.63 2.38 -11.64
N ILE A 160 2.92 2.71 -11.77
CA ILE A 160 3.93 1.72 -12.16
C ILE A 160 4.25 0.75 -11.00
N GLU A 161 4.09 1.19 -9.75
CA GLU A 161 4.23 0.36 -8.55
C GLU A 161 2.93 -0.35 -8.15
N SER A 162 1.94 -0.37 -9.03
CA SER A 162 0.65 -0.98 -8.75
C SER A 162 0.74 -2.49 -8.61
N ARG A 163 -0.08 -3.05 -7.71
CA ARG A 163 -0.17 -4.50 -7.47
C ARG A 163 -1.63 -4.95 -7.50
N PHE A 164 -1.91 -6.01 -8.25
CA PHE A 164 -3.25 -6.59 -8.32
C PHE A 164 -3.74 -7.11 -6.96
N ILE A 165 -4.99 -6.78 -6.63
CA ILE A 165 -5.68 -7.26 -5.42
C ILE A 165 -6.85 -8.18 -5.79
N ALA A 166 -7.75 -7.69 -6.64
CA ALA A 166 -9.00 -8.35 -7.02
C ALA A 166 -9.52 -7.83 -8.36
N GLY A 167 -10.41 -8.58 -9.01
CA GLY A 167 -11.06 -8.18 -10.26
C GLY A 167 -10.71 -9.05 -11.46
N SER A 168 -10.92 -8.50 -12.66
CA SER A 168 -10.76 -9.20 -13.93
C SER A 168 -9.30 -9.35 -14.34
N LYS A 169 -8.91 -10.60 -14.61
CA LYS A 169 -7.59 -10.90 -15.20
C LYS A 169 -7.47 -10.48 -16.66
N TYR A 170 -8.57 -10.41 -17.41
CA TYR A 170 -8.53 -9.90 -18.79
C TYR A 170 -8.18 -8.42 -18.80
N LEU A 171 -8.82 -7.63 -17.94
CA LEU A 171 -8.51 -6.22 -17.79
C LEU A 171 -7.11 -6.00 -17.21
N LEU A 172 -6.64 -6.88 -16.33
CA LEU A 172 -5.26 -6.83 -15.83
C LEU A 172 -4.23 -6.95 -16.96
N ALA A 173 -4.44 -7.86 -17.93
CA ALA A 173 -3.55 -7.99 -19.07
C ALA A 173 -3.57 -6.73 -19.98
N GLU A 174 -4.74 -6.13 -20.19
CA GLU A 174 -4.86 -4.84 -20.90
C GLU A 174 -4.10 -3.73 -20.15
N LEU A 175 -4.26 -3.66 -18.83
CA LEU A 175 -3.57 -2.72 -17.95
C LEU A 175 -2.05 -2.89 -17.99
N GLU A 176 -1.53 -4.12 -17.96
CA GLU A 176 -0.08 -4.38 -18.02
C GLU A 176 0.55 -3.82 -19.30
N ASN A 177 -0.17 -3.87 -20.42
CA ASN A 177 0.26 -3.24 -21.68
C ASN A 177 0.32 -1.71 -21.56
N GLU A 178 -0.69 -1.09 -20.95
CA GLU A 178 -0.68 0.36 -20.71
C GLU A 178 0.43 0.78 -19.74
N LEU A 179 0.62 0.05 -18.63
CA LEU A 179 1.71 0.29 -17.69
C LEU A 179 3.09 0.17 -18.35
N THR A 180 3.24 -0.77 -19.30
CA THR A 180 4.46 -0.90 -20.10
C THR A 180 4.69 0.34 -20.98
N LYS A 181 3.66 0.86 -21.65
CA LYS A 181 3.76 2.12 -22.40
C LYS A 181 4.13 3.30 -21.50
N ILE A 182 3.50 3.41 -20.33
CA ILE A 182 3.77 4.47 -19.35
C ILE A 182 5.22 4.41 -18.85
N ARG A 183 5.74 3.19 -18.61
CA ARG A 183 7.12 2.96 -18.18
C ARG A 183 8.15 3.47 -19.18
N HIS A 184 7.93 3.21 -20.47
CA HIS A 184 8.84 3.63 -21.54
C HIS A 184 8.69 5.09 -21.97
N TYR A 185 7.58 5.74 -21.61
CA TYR A 185 7.34 7.13 -21.96
C TYR A 185 8.27 8.08 -21.18
N ASN A 186 9.15 8.79 -21.89
CA ASN A 186 9.99 9.87 -21.36
C ASN A 186 10.76 9.49 -20.08
N GLN A 187 11.48 8.36 -20.13
CA GLN A 187 12.23 7.81 -19.00
C GLN A 187 13.26 8.79 -18.44
N GLN A 188 14.03 9.44 -19.32
CA GLN A 188 15.07 10.40 -18.90
C GLN A 188 14.49 11.54 -18.06
N LYS A 189 13.42 12.18 -18.53
CA LYS A 189 12.75 13.24 -17.78
C LYS A 189 12.24 12.75 -16.42
N PHE A 190 11.66 11.55 -16.36
CA PHE A 190 11.21 10.97 -15.10
C PHE A 190 12.36 10.80 -14.10
N ILE A 191 13.53 10.36 -14.56
CA ILE A 191 14.72 10.19 -13.73
C ILE A 191 15.20 11.54 -13.19
N ASP A 192 15.33 12.52 -14.08
CA ASP A 192 15.80 13.87 -13.71
C ASP A 192 14.85 14.54 -12.71
N ASP A 193 13.54 14.50 -12.98
CA ASP A 193 12.50 15.04 -12.10
C ASP A 193 12.51 14.35 -10.72
N LYS A 194 12.72 13.03 -10.66
CA LYS A 194 12.75 12.29 -9.39
C LYS A 194 14.02 12.52 -8.57
N ILE A 195 15.16 12.69 -9.23
CA ILE A 195 16.42 13.08 -8.56
C ILE A 195 16.26 14.48 -7.97
N GLU A 196 15.66 15.42 -8.72
CA GLU A 196 15.41 16.78 -8.25
C GLU A 196 14.39 16.82 -7.10
N GLU A 197 13.32 16.02 -7.16
CA GLU A 197 12.38 15.83 -6.05
C GLU A 197 13.11 15.41 -4.76
N LEU A 198 13.99 14.41 -4.84
CA LEU A 198 14.73 13.92 -3.69
C LEU A 198 15.70 14.98 -3.13
N LYS A 199 16.44 15.69 -3.99
CA LYS A 199 17.33 16.79 -3.56
C LYS A 199 16.56 17.87 -2.80
N ASN A 200 15.39 18.23 -3.29
CA ASN A 200 14.54 19.24 -2.64
C ASN A 200 13.96 18.74 -1.31
N LEU A 201 13.66 17.43 -1.20
CA LEU A 201 13.28 16.82 0.08
C LEU A 201 14.42 16.85 1.09
N HIS A 202 15.65 16.49 0.70
CA HIS A 202 16.81 16.52 1.60
C HIS A 202 17.14 17.94 2.10
N LYS A 203 16.95 18.96 1.27
CA LYS A 203 17.07 20.37 1.70
C LYS A 203 16.02 20.76 2.75
N ARG A 204 14.80 20.23 2.64
CA ARG A 204 13.68 20.50 3.57
C ARG A 204 13.77 19.68 4.86
N PHE A 205 14.29 18.47 4.78
CA PHE A 205 14.43 17.51 5.88
C PHE A 205 15.89 17.08 6.02
N PRO A 206 16.79 17.99 6.46
CA PRO A 206 18.17 17.66 6.71
C PRO A 206 18.30 16.69 7.89
N ILE A 207 19.47 16.06 8.00
CA ILE A 207 19.81 15.20 9.15
C ILE A 207 19.64 16.00 10.45
N SER A 208 18.90 15.42 11.40
CA SER A 208 18.58 16.02 12.69
C SER A 208 18.52 14.95 13.78
N MET A 209 18.48 15.40 15.04
CA MET A 209 18.27 14.54 16.22
C MET A 209 16.85 13.93 16.26
N GLU A 210 15.91 14.50 15.52
CA GLU A 210 14.54 14.00 15.37
C GLU A 210 14.30 13.66 13.89
N PRO A 211 14.88 12.57 13.38
CA PRO A 211 14.92 12.30 11.96
C PRO A 211 13.52 11.99 11.41
N ASN A 212 13.25 12.49 10.20
CA ASN A 212 12.08 12.10 9.43
C ASN A 212 12.38 10.78 8.68
N LEU A 213 11.77 9.69 9.11
CA LEU A 213 12.00 8.35 8.58
C LEU A 213 11.55 8.20 7.12
N LYS A 214 10.60 9.05 6.68
CA LYS A 214 10.02 8.99 5.34
C LYS A 214 10.79 9.87 4.36
N ASP A 215 10.80 11.17 4.62
CA ASP A 215 11.27 12.19 3.68
C ASP A 215 12.69 12.70 4.00
N GLY A 216 13.27 12.29 5.14
CA GLY A 216 14.64 12.64 5.53
C GLY A 216 15.72 11.90 4.72
N GLU A 217 16.95 12.38 4.84
CA GLU A 217 18.12 11.76 4.21
C GLU A 217 18.33 10.32 4.72
N GLY A 218 18.53 9.37 3.79
CA GLY A 218 18.59 7.93 4.11
C GLY A 218 17.23 7.28 4.46
N GLY A 219 16.13 8.02 4.41
CA GLY A 219 14.78 7.53 4.70
C GLY A 219 14.14 6.72 3.57
N PHE A 220 12.84 6.43 3.73
CA PHE A 220 12.09 5.62 2.75
C PHE A 220 12.07 6.22 1.35
N ARG A 221 12.06 7.54 1.18
CA ARG A 221 12.09 8.19 -0.15
C ARG A 221 13.36 7.88 -0.92
N SER A 222 14.51 7.84 -0.25
CA SER A 222 15.78 7.46 -0.87
C SER A 222 15.75 6.00 -1.34
N ALA A 223 15.26 5.08 -0.51
CA ALA A 223 15.09 3.67 -0.89
C ALA A 223 14.07 3.48 -2.02
N ASN A 224 12.96 4.24 -1.98
CA ASN A 224 11.93 4.20 -3.02
C ASN A 224 12.48 4.73 -4.35
N LEU A 225 13.36 5.74 -4.35
CA LEU A 225 13.99 6.23 -5.59
C LEU A 225 14.76 5.12 -6.29
N VAL A 226 15.60 4.37 -5.56
CA VAL A 226 16.34 3.21 -6.12
C VAL A 226 15.38 2.21 -6.75
N TYR A 227 14.29 1.89 -6.05
CA TYR A 227 13.24 1.02 -6.58
C TYR A 227 12.60 1.59 -7.86
N TRP A 228 12.17 2.86 -7.86
CA TRP A 228 11.49 3.48 -8.99
C TRP A 228 12.39 3.59 -10.22
N LEU A 229 13.67 3.97 -10.05
CA LEU A 229 14.64 4.03 -11.13
C LEU A 229 14.89 2.63 -11.71
N GLY A 230 15.10 1.65 -10.84
CA GLY A 230 15.27 0.26 -11.26
C GLY A 230 14.05 -0.27 -12.01
N ASN A 231 12.87 0.04 -11.52
CA ASN A 231 11.62 -0.39 -12.10
C ASN A 231 11.38 0.28 -13.47
N ILE A 232 11.67 1.58 -13.63
CA ILE A 232 11.61 2.27 -14.92
C ILE A 232 12.60 1.71 -15.94
N LEU A 233 13.86 1.51 -15.53
CA LEU A 233 14.96 1.16 -16.44
C LEU A 233 15.02 -0.34 -16.77
N TYR A 234 14.71 -1.20 -15.80
CA TYR A 234 14.92 -2.65 -15.88
C TYR A 234 13.64 -3.46 -15.65
N ASN A 235 12.48 -2.82 -15.47
CA ASN A 235 11.21 -3.49 -15.18
C ASN A 235 11.26 -4.45 -13.98
N ILE A 236 12.05 -4.09 -12.96
CA ILE A 236 12.20 -4.90 -11.75
C ILE A 236 11.03 -4.70 -10.78
N ASN A 237 10.65 -5.77 -10.08
CA ASN A 237 9.65 -5.73 -9.00
C ASN A 237 10.31 -5.71 -7.61
N LYS A 238 11.61 -5.99 -7.52
CA LYS A 238 12.40 -5.97 -6.28
C LYS A 238 13.80 -5.46 -6.55
N ILE A 239 14.39 -4.72 -5.60
CA ILE A 239 15.72 -4.11 -5.74
C ILE A 239 16.82 -5.16 -5.97
N ASN A 240 16.71 -6.37 -5.43
CA ASN A 240 17.68 -7.45 -5.69
C ASN A 240 17.66 -8.02 -7.11
N GLN A 241 16.73 -7.59 -7.96
CA GLN A 241 16.69 -7.94 -9.37
C GLN A 241 17.48 -6.95 -10.24
N LEU A 242 18.03 -5.88 -9.64
CA LEU A 242 18.93 -4.98 -10.36
C LEU A 242 20.19 -5.74 -10.82
N PRO A 243 20.77 -5.33 -11.96
CA PRO A 243 22.04 -5.87 -12.43
C PRO A 243 23.13 -5.78 -11.35
N LYS A 244 24.00 -6.80 -11.27
CA LYS A 244 25.04 -6.91 -10.24
C LYS A 244 26.10 -5.81 -10.36
N GLU A 245 26.22 -5.22 -11.56
CA GLU A 245 27.07 -4.09 -11.88
C GLU A 245 26.57 -2.79 -11.22
N ILE A 246 25.28 -2.73 -10.84
CA ILE A 246 24.67 -1.58 -10.17
C ILE A 246 24.65 -1.77 -8.66
N ILE A 247 24.25 -2.94 -8.19
CA ILE A 247 24.23 -3.27 -6.75
C ILE A 247 24.88 -4.63 -6.54
N ALA A 248 26.01 -4.65 -5.85
CA ALA A 248 26.65 -5.90 -5.49
C ALA A 248 25.79 -6.66 -4.45
N PRO A 249 25.79 -8.01 -4.45
CA PRO A 249 25.00 -8.80 -3.50
C PRO A 249 25.25 -8.44 -2.03
N ASN A 250 26.49 -8.11 -1.66
CA ASN A 250 26.85 -7.71 -0.30
C ASN A 250 26.26 -6.34 0.08
N GLU A 251 26.25 -5.37 -0.84
CA GLU A 251 25.64 -4.06 -0.64
C GLU A 251 24.12 -4.19 -0.48
N TYR A 252 23.49 -5.06 -1.27
CA TYR A 252 22.07 -5.35 -1.13
C TYR A 252 21.72 -5.91 0.26
N ILE A 253 22.57 -6.78 0.83
CA ILE A 253 22.35 -7.34 2.17
C ILE A 253 22.33 -6.24 3.23
N GLU A 254 23.31 -5.33 3.21
CA GLU A 254 23.37 -4.21 4.16
C GLU A 254 22.21 -3.23 3.96
N PHE A 255 21.90 -2.88 2.71
CA PHE A 255 20.74 -2.06 2.36
C PHE A 255 19.43 -2.68 2.88
N HIS A 256 19.25 -3.98 2.68
CA HIS A 256 18.05 -4.69 3.12
C HIS A 256 17.93 -4.74 4.65
N LYS A 257 19.04 -4.92 5.38
CA LYS A 257 19.07 -4.84 6.85
C LYS A 257 18.65 -3.45 7.33
N ALA A 258 19.23 -2.40 6.76
CA ALA A 258 18.91 -1.01 7.11
C ALA A 258 17.43 -0.69 6.84
N LEU A 259 16.91 -1.07 5.67
CA LEU A 259 15.52 -0.84 5.32
C LEU A 259 14.55 -1.62 6.23
N ASN A 260 14.89 -2.86 6.59
CA ASN A 260 14.09 -3.65 7.55
C ASN A 260 14.09 -3.05 8.95
N PHE A 261 15.22 -2.46 9.37
CA PHE A 261 15.28 -1.71 10.61
C PHE A 261 14.35 -0.50 10.55
N LEU A 262 14.42 0.32 9.49
CA LEU A 262 13.52 1.47 9.29
C LEU A 262 12.04 1.05 9.32
N PHE A 263 11.66 -0.06 8.67
CA PHE A 263 10.29 -0.58 8.74
C PHE A 263 9.85 -0.90 10.17
N SER A 264 10.75 -1.48 10.97
CA SER A 264 10.50 -1.78 12.38
C SER A 264 10.32 -0.50 13.18
N VAL A 265 11.20 0.49 13.00
CA VAL A 265 11.13 1.79 13.70
C VAL A 265 9.84 2.52 13.37
N ARG A 266 9.49 2.63 12.08
CA ARG A 266 8.27 3.34 11.65
C ARG A 266 6.99 2.66 12.15
N SER A 267 6.95 1.32 12.13
CA SER A 267 5.80 0.58 12.68
C SER A 267 5.66 0.81 14.18
N ALA A 268 6.77 0.72 14.92
CA ALA A 268 6.80 1.01 16.36
C ALA A 268 6.39 2.46 16.67
N LEU A 269 6.82 3.43 15.85
CA LEU A 269 6.46 4.84 15.97
C LEU A 269 4.96 5.08 15.76
N HIS A 270 4.37 4.40 14.77
CA HIS A 270 2.94 4.47 14.51
C HIS A 270 2.11 3.85 15.66
N LEU A 271 2.55 2.70 16.19
CA LEU A 271 1.91 2.08 17.35
C LEU A 271 2.05 2.95 18.61
N ALA A 272 3.24 3.50 18.87
CA ALA A 272 3.50 4.37 20.02
C ALA A 272 2.65 5.65 20.00
N SER A 273 2.49 6.26 18.82
CA SER A 273 1.73 7.50 18.66
C SER A 273 0.23 7.29 18.44
N GLY A 274 -0.22 6.05 18.16
CA GLY A 274 -1.61 5.72 17.81
C GLY A 274 -2.09 6.34 16.49
N LYS A 275 -1.17 6.86 15.67
CA LYS A 275 -1.46 7.55 14.41
C LYS A 275 -0.28 7.42 13.44
N LYS A 276 -0.47 7.94 12.23
CA LYS A 276 0.63 8.13 11.27
C LYS A 276 1.56 9.23 11.79
N GLU A 277 2.81 8.88 12.02
CA GLU A 277 3.88 9.78 12.47
C GLU A 277 5.17 9.33 11.78
N ASP A 278 5.81 10.24 11.05
CA ASP A 278 6.99 9.93 10.25
C ASP A 278 8.26 10.55 10.89
N VAL A 279 8.12 11.38 11.93
CA VAL A 279 9.23 12.02 12.66
C VAL A 279 9.49 11.28 13.98
N LEU A 280 10.71 10.77 14.17
CA LEU A 280 11.13 10.15 15.43
C LEU A 280 11.45 11.25 16.46
N ARG A 281 10.42 11.75 17.13
CA ARG A 281 10.55 12.76 18.20
C ARG A 281 11.26 12.17 19.41
N LEU A 282 12.04 13.00 20.11
CA LEU A 282 12.81 12.59 21.29
C LEU A 282 11.91 11.97 22.38
N GLU A 283 10.69 12.50 22.52
CA GLU A 283 9.71 12.00 23.49
C GLU A 283 9.18 10.58 23.19
N LEU A 284 9.19 10.17 21.91
CA LEU A 284 8.69 8.87 21.46
C LEU A 284 9.78 7.79 21.48
N ILE A 285 11.06 8.18 21.50
CA ILE A 285 12.22 7.26 21.51
C ILE A 285 12.10 6.17 22.60
N PRO A 286 11.78 6.48 23.87
CA PRO A 286 11.69 5.45 24.91
C PRO A 286 10.64 4.38 24.62
N GLN A 287 9.48 4.78 24.07
CA GLN A 287 8.38 3.88 23.75
C GLN A 287 8.67 3.05 22.49
N VAL A 288 9.24 3.69 21.47
CA VAL A 288 9.70 3.01 20.24
C VAL A 288 10.77 1.97 20.56
N ALA A 289 11.75 2.32 21.40
CA ALA A 289 12.79 1.39 21.85
C ALA A 289 12.20 0.17 22.56
N GLN A 290 11.17 0.37 23.39
CA GLN A 290 10.47 -0.73 24.07
C GLN A 290 9.78 -1.66 23.06
N TYR A 291 9.05 -1.13 22.07
CA TYR A 291 8.43 -1.92 21.00
C TYR A 291 9.47 -2.71 20.19
N LEU A 292 10.65 -2.13 19.97
CA LEU A 292 11.76 -2.79 19.27
C LEU A 292 12.46 -3.86 20.13
N GLY A 293 12.16 -3.95 21.42
CA GLY A 293 12.69 -4.96 22.35
C GLY A 293 13.98 -4.54 23.07
N TYR A 294 14.34 -3.25 23.01
CA TYR A 294 15.42 -2.71 23.84
C TYR A 294 14.95 -2.65 25.29
N LYS A 295 15.85 -2.98 26.22
CA LYS A 295 15.53 -2.94 27.65
C LYS A 295 15.24 -1.50 28.09
N ARG A 296 14.40 -1.36 29.11
CA ARG A 296 14.04 -0.08 29.74
C ARG A 296 15.18 0.44 30.63
N SER A 297 16.36 0.61 30.05
CA SER A 297 17.52 1.24 30.69
C SER A 297 17.99 2.41 29.83
N TYR A 298 18.46 3.48 30.49
CA TYR A 298 18.97 4.67 29.80
C TYR A 298 20.05 4.32 28.76
N LYS A 299 20.92 3.36 29.08
CA LYS A 299 22.02 2.93 28.20
C LYS A 299 21.53 2.20 26.93
N GLU A 300 20.48 1.37 27.04
CA GLU A 300 19.92 0.67 25.89
C GLU A 300 19.03 1.58 25.03
N GLN A 301 18.34 2.55 25.65
CA GLN A 301 17.59 3.57 24.93
C GLN A 301 18.51 4.54 24.17
N MET A 302 19.65 4.93 24.78
CA MET A 302 20.69 5.72 24.12
C MET A 302 21.47 4.97 23.05
N LYS A 303 21.42 3.63 23.03
CA LYS A 303 22.01 2.83 21.94
C LYS A 303 21.09 2.79 20.72
N PHE A 304 19.79 2.96 20.92
CA PHE A 304 18.80 3.04 19.86
C PHE A 304 18.70 4.46 19.28
N ALA A 305 18.72 5.48 20.16
CA ALA A 305 18.78 6.89 19.78
C ALA A 305 20.08 7.22 19.02
#